data_AF-A0A2E8PZ99-F1
#
_entry.id   AF-A0A2E8PZ99-F1
#
_cell.length_a   1.000
_cell.length_b   1.000
_cell.length_c   1.000
_cell.angle_alpha   90.00
_cell.angle_beta   90.00
_cell.angle_gamma   90.00
#
_symmetry.space_group_name_H-M   'P 1'
#
loop_
_entity.id
_entity.type
_entity.pdbx_description
1 polymer ?
#
loop_
_entity_poly.entity_id
_entity_poly.type
_entity_poly.pdbx_seq_one_letter_code
_entity_poly.pdbx_strand_id
1 'polypeptide(L)'
;MNTSRILLSLAIVAGMAATQCGGDKPDLSQYDAACQKVLKCDKSMQEIQNNPALPANANVGEQCKKSLVEIEKKAPNSIQGVKDCINNTPCEELKFAACLAPAQAELMKNIPGAQGVE
;
A
#
# COMPACT_ATOMS: atom_id res chain seq x y z
N MET A 1 -34.94 11.04 -39.56
CA MET A 1 -34.82 12.19 -38.64
C MET A 1 -36.13 12.23 -37.85
N ASN A 2 -36.22 12.07 -36.54
CA ASN A 2 -35.38 12.58 -35.46
C ASN A 2 -35.52 11.66 -34.23
N THR A 3 -34.42 11.10 -33.75
CA THR A 3 -34.33 10.36 -32.48
C THR A 3 -34.06 11.35 -31.36
N SER A 4 -35.11 11.79 -30.65
CA SER A 4 -34.96 12.63 -29.46
C SER A 4 -34.52 11.78 -28.28
N ARG A 5 -33.22 11.87 -28.00
CA ARG A 5 -32.57 11.50 -26.74
C ARG A 5 -33.21 12.25 -25.58
N ILE A 6 -33.85 11.54 -24.65
CA ILE A 6 -34.07 12.04 -23.30
C ILE A 6 -33.75 10.90 -22.34
N LEU A 7 -32.45 10.65 -22.15
CA LEU A 7 -31.95 9.91 -21.00
C LEU A 7 -31.99 10.86 -19.80
N LEU A 8 -33.18 11.00 -19.21
CA LEU A 8 -33.37 11.63 -17.91
C LEU A 8 -33.05 10.60 -16.81
N SER A 9 -31.79 10.19 -16.69
CA SER A 9 -31.34 9.41 -15.55
C SER A 9 -30.94 10.38 -14.44
N LEU A 10 -31.99 10.77 -13.73
CA LEU A 10 -32.03 11.55 -12.51
C LEU A 10 -30.99 11.05 -11.50
N ALA A 11 -30.18 11.99 -11.01
CA ALA A 11 -29.33 11.81 -9.86
C ALA A 11 -30.14 11.30 -8.67
N ILE A 12 -29.72 10.19 -8.07
CA ILE A 12 -30.10 9.80 -6.72
C ILE A 12 -28.84 9.91 -5.87
N VAL A 13 -28.67 11.11 -5.31
CA VAL A 13 -27.89 11.34 -4.10
C VAL A 13 -28.71 10.78 -2.94
N ALA A 14 -28.32 9.61 -2.44
CA ALA A 14 -28.78 9.06 -1.16
C ALA A 14 -27.79 7.95 -0.75
N GLY A 15 -27.14 7.96 0.41
CA GLY A 15 -27.29 8.85 1.54
C GLY A 15 -26.09 8.72 2.48
N MET A 16 -25.83 9.81 3.19
CA MET A 16 -25.03 9.80 4.40
C MET A 16 -25.94 9.30 5.53
N ALA A 17 -25.59 8.19 6.16
CA ALA A 17 -26.02 7.90 7.53
C ALA A 17 -24.98 6.97 8.17
N ALA A 18 -24.21 7.57 9.07
CA ALA A 18 -23.18 6.95 9.87
C ALA A 18 -23.72 5.73 10.63
N THR A 19 -23.09 4.58 10.41
CA THR A 19 -23.10 3.51 11.39
C THR A 19 -21.67 3.16 11.76
N GLN A 20 -21.33 3.54 12.98
CA GLN A 20 -20.29 2.98 13.84
C GLN A 20 -18.86 3.44 13.57
N CYS A 21 -18.23 3.94 14.63
CA CYS A 21 -16.79 4.05 14.80
C CYS A 21 -16.12 2.67 14.56
N GLY A 22 -15.94 2.28 13.31
CA GLY A 22 -15.04 1.21 12.90
C GLY A 22 -13.98 1.89 12.07
N GLY A 23 -12.87 2.31 12.69
CA GLY A 23 -11.76 2.87 11.94
C GLY A 23 -11.42 1.91 10.81
N ASP A 24 -11.59 2.37 9.57
CA ASP A 24 -11.38 1.60 8.34
C ASP A 24 -10.18 0.68 8.54
N LYS A 25 -10.47 -0.61 8.76
CA LYS A 25 -9.42 -1.61 8.73
C LYS A 25 -8.99 -1.59 7.27
N PRO A 26 -7.77 -1.12 7.00
CA PRO A 26 -7.30 -0.94 5.64
C PRO A 26 -7.34 -2.31 4.97
N ASP A 27 -7.98 -2.39 3.81
CA ASP A 27 -8.13 -3.66 3.10
C ASP A 27 -6.72 -4.18 2.79
N LEU A 28 -6.33 -5.27 3.46
CA LEU A 28 -5.03 -5.90 3.26
C LEU A 28 -5.01 -6.66 1.93
N SER A 29 -6.18 -7.04 1.43
CA SER A 29 -6.37 -7.88 0.25
C SER A 29 -5.85 -7.20 -1.02
N GLN A 30 -6.01 -5.88 -1.15
CA GLN A 30 -5.47 -5.12 -2.29
C GLN A 30 -3.94 -5.24 -2.45
N TYR A 31 -3.22 -5.62 -1.39
CA TYR A 31 -1.76 -5.73 -1.36
C TYR A 31 -1.25 -7.16 -1.56
N ASP A 32 -2.13 -8.14 -1.69
CA ASP A 32 -1.74 -9.55 -1.80
C ASP A 32 -0.83 -9.80 -3.00
N ALA A 33 -1.21 -9.34 -4.20
CA ALA A 33 -0.42 -9.55 -5.40
C ALA A 33 0.97 -8.89 -5.32
N ALA A 34 1.03 -7.66 -4.81
CA ALA A 34 2.27 -6.92 -4.63
C ALA A 34 3.20 -7.64 -3.63
N CYS A 35 2.67 -8.07 -2.49
CA CYS A 35 3.45 -8.75 -1.46
C CYS A 35 3.84 -10.17 -1.85
N GLN A 36 3.01 -10.90 -2.60
CA GLN A 36 3.39 -12.19 -3.18
C GLN A 36 4.56 -12.02 -4.16
N LYS A 37 4.53 -10.98 -5.00
CA LYS A 37 5.66 -10.66 -5.89
C LYS A 37 6.92 -10.34 -5.09
N VAL A 38 6.82 -9.50 -4.06
CA VAL A 38 7.94 -9.15 -3.17
C VAL A 38 8.54 -10.41 -2.53
N LEU A 39 7.74 -11.27 -1.91
CA LEU A 39 8.24 -12.51 -1.29
C LEU A 39 8.88 -13.46 -2.32
N LYS A 40 8.39 -13.47 -3.56
CA LYS A 40 8.95 -14.31 -4.63
C LYS A 40 10.24 -13.74 -5.23
N CYS A 41 10.43 -12.43 -5.21
CA CYS A 41 11.47 -11.75 -6.01
C CYS A 41 12.57 -11.10 -5.17
N ASP A 42 12.23 -10.52 -4.02
CA ASP A 42 13.20 -9.88 -3.15
C ASP A 42 13.92 -10.95 -2.32
N LYS A 43 15.21 -11.16 -2.62
CA LYS A 43 16.07 -12.11 -1.91
C LYS A 43 16.14 -11.82 -0.42
N SER A 44 16.20 -10.55 -0.01
CA SER A 44 16.25 -10.19 1.40
C SER A 44 14.96 -10.54 2.12
N MET A 45 13.81 -10.42 1.46
CA MET A 45 12.52 -10.85 2.03
C MET A 45 12.41 -12.37 2.10
N GLN A 46 12.97 -13.09 1.13
CA GLN A 46 13.08 -14.56 1.18
C GLN A 46 14.00 -15.02 2.31
N GLU A 47 15.14 -14.38 2.50
CA GLU A 47 16.08 -14.68 3.58
C GLU A 47 15.42 -14.46 4.94
N ILE A 48 14.65 -13.38 5.10
CA ILE A 48 13.84 -13.15 6.29
C ILE A 48 12.82 -14.28 6.45
N GLN A 49 12.02 -14.59 5.42
CA GLN A 49 10.98 -15.63 5.48
C GLN A 49 11.53 -17.01 5.85
N ASN A 50 12.74 -17.34 5.40
CA ASN A 50 13.38 -18.62 5.65
C ASN A 50 14.27 -18.61 6.91
N ASN A 51 14.32 -17.50 7.65
CA ASN A 51 15.16 -17.39 8.84
C ASN A 51 14.61 -18.30 9.96
N PRO A 52 15.36 -19.31 10.43
CA PRO A 52 14.91 -20.21 11.48
C PRO A 52 14.73 -19.52 12.85
N ALA A 53 15.27 -18.31 13.02
CA ALA A 53 15.07 -17.49 14.22
C ALA A 53 13.74 -16.70 14.21
N LEU A 54 13.00 -16.68 13.10
CA LEU A 54 11.66 -16.10 13.12
C LEU A 54 10.72 -16.95 13.98
N PRO A 55 9.86 -16.33 14.80
CA PRO A 55 8.87 -17.08 15.55
C PRO A 55 7.90 -17.78 14.59
N ALA A 56 7.39 -18.95 14.98
CA ALA A 56 6.58 -19.81 14.11
C ALA A 56 5.28 -19.15 13.59
N ASN A 57 4.83 -18.07 14.22
CA ASN A 57 3.69 -17.26 13.81
C ASN A 57 4.07 -16.01 13.00
N ALA A 58 5.34 -15.82 12.66
CA ALA A 58 5.79 -14.71 11.82
C ALA A 58 5.32 -14.91 10.38
N ASN A 59 4.43 -14.03 9.92
CA ASN A 59 4.00 -13.99 8.53
C ASN A 59 4.60 -12.78 7.83
N VAL A 60 5.73 -12.98 7.15
CA VAL A 60 6.45 -11.93 6.42
C VAL A 60 5.57 -11.29 5.33
N GLY A 61 4.69 -12.06 4.71
CA GLY A 61 3.71 -11.54 3.75
C GLY A 61 2.70 -10.60 4.40
N GLU A 62 2.23 -10.91 5.60
CA GLU A 62 1.37 -10.02 6.37
C GLU A 62 2.11 -8.74 6.80
N GLN A 63 3.38 -8.85 7.18
CA GLN A 63 4.21 -7.68 7.49
C GLN A 63 4.41 -6.76 6.27
N CYS A 64 4.59 -7.33 5.08
CA CYS A 64 4.61 -6.56 3.83
C CYS A 64 3.29 -5.79 3.63
N LYS A 65 2.13 -6.46 3.76
CA LYS A 65 0.82 -5.81 3.59
C LYS A 65 0.60 -4.70 4.60
N LYS A 66 0.93 -4.96 5.87
CA LYS A 66 0.86 -3.96 6.95
C LYS A 66 1.72 -2.74 6.67
N SER A 67 2.92 -2.94 6.12
CA SER A 67 3.82 -1.83 5.73
C SER A 67 3.22 -0.97 4.63
N LEU A 68 2.66 -1.59 3.57
CA LEU A 68 2.02 -0.86 2.48
C LEU A 68 0.76 -0.11 2.92
N VAL A 69 -0.04 -0.73 3.79
CA VAL A 69 -1.17 -0.09 4.47
C VAL A 69 -0.73 1.12 5.29
N GLU A 70 0.36 1.02 6.04
CA GLU A 70 0.84 2.12 6.87
C GLU A 70 1.31 3.29 6.00
N ILE A 71 1.96 2.99 4.87
CA ILE A 71 2.32 3.99 3.87
C ILE A 71 1.07 4.64 3.29
N GLU A 72 0.05 3.88 2.89
CA GLU A 72 -1.21 4.44 2.38
C GLU A 72 -1.85 5.42 3.39
N LYS A 73 -1.74 5.12 4.69
CA LYS A 73 -2.27 6.00 5.74
C LYS A 73 -1.44 7.24 6.00
N LYS A 74 -0.12 7.11 6.04
CA LYS A 74 0.79 8.17 6.51
C LYS A 74 1.51 8.95 5.39
N ALA A 75 1.60 8.36 4.20
CA ALA A 75 2.17 8.93 2.98
C ALA A 75 1.30 8.54 1.76
N PRO A 76 0.01 8.94 1.74
CA PRO A 76 -0.95 8.55 0.70
C PRO A 76 -0.53 8.96 -0.71
N ASN A 77 0.29 10.02 -0.85
CA ASN A 77 0.76 10.47 -2.16
C ASN A 77 1.84 9.56 -2.75
N SER A 78 2.54 8.81 -1.89
CA SER A 78 3.63 7.91 -2.30
C SER A 78 3.17 6.49 -2.60
N ILE A 79 2.00 6.04 -2.10
CA ILE A 79 1.60 4.63 -2.20
C ILE A 79 1.49 4.14 -3.65
N GLN A 80 1.02 4.99 -4.58
CA GLN A 80 0.93 4.61 -5.98
C GLN A 80 2.32 4.38 -6.58
N GLY A 81 3.29 5.27 -6.29
CA GLY A 81 4.68 5.10 -6.72
C GLY A 81 5.33 3.82 -6.15
N VAL A 82 5.00 3.45 -4.91
CA VAL A 82 5.43 2.18 -4.31
C VAL A 82 4.82 0.98 -5.05
N LYS A 83 3.51 1.00 -5.29
CA LYS A 83 2.79 -0.06 -6.03
C LYS A 83 3.37 -0.23 -7.44
N ASP A 84 3.60 0.89 -8.14
CA ASP A 84 4.14 0.89 -9.50
C ASP A 84 5.59 0.39 -9.54
N CYS A 85 6.42 0.79 -8.57
CA CYS A 85 7.78 0.25 -8.43
C CYS A 85 7.75 -1.27 -8.28
N ILE A 86 6.94 -1.79 -7.36
CA ILE A 86 6.84 -3.25 -7.14
C ILE A 86 6.35 -3.95 -8.41
N ASN A 87 5.33 -3.42 -9.07
CA ASN A 87 4.71 -4.07 -10.23
C ASN A 87 5.57 -4.04 -11.49
N ASN A 88 6.29 -2.94 -11.74
CA ASN A 88 7.05 -2.74 -12.97
C ASN A 88 8.51 -3.18 -12.86
N THR A 89 9.06 -3.30 -11.65
CA THR A 89 10.45 -3.78 -11.48
C THR A 89 10.52 -5.28 -11.78
N PRO A 90 11.46 -5.74 -12.63
CA PRO A 90 11.66 -7.16 -12.88
C PRO A 90 12.13 -7.88 -11.62
N CYS A 91 11.83 -9.17 -11.53
CA CYS A 91 12.03 -9.96 -10.32
C CYS A 91 13.50 -9.96 -9.84
N GLU A 92 14.45 -9.91 -10.78
CA GLU A 92 15.89 -9.93 -10.51
C GLU A 92 16.42 -8.65 -9.86
N GLU A 93 15.72 -7.54 -10.06
CA GLU A 93 16.10 -6.21 -9.57
C GLU A 93 15.20 -5.72 -8.42
N LEU A 94 14.13 -6.45 -8.12
CA LEU A 94 13.13 -6.05 -7.14
C LEU A 94 13.71 -6.09 -5.73
N LYS A 95 13.80 -4.91 -5.12
CA LYS A 95 14.09 -4.73 -3.69
C LYS A 95 12.97 -3.94 -3.06
N PHE A 96 12.23 -4.55 -2.14
CA PHE A 96 11.10 -3.95 -1.46
C PHE A 96 11.50 -2.64 -0.77
N ALA A 97 12.62 -2.66 -0.03
CA ALA A 97 13.15 -1.47 0.64
C ALA A 97 13.43 -0.30 -0.32
N ALA A 98 13.90 -0.59 -1.55
CA ALA A 98 14.12 0.44 -2.57
C ALA A 98 12.80 1.03 -3.07
N CYS A 99 11.79 0.18 -3.30
CA CYS A 99 10.46 0.65 -3.67
C CYS A 99 9.77 1.44 -2.55
N LEU A 100 10.11 1.21 -1.29
CA LEU A 100 9.59 1.99 -0.15
C LEU A 100 10.31 3.33 0.06
N ALA A 101 11.50 3.55 -0.53
CA ALA A 101 12.33 4.73 -0.23
C ALA A 101 11.62 6.08 -0.44
N PRO A 102 10.83 6.30 -1.51
CA PRO A 102 10.10 7.56 -1.70
C PRO A 102 9.06 7.81 -0.59
N ALA A 103 8.32 6.76 -0.21
CA ALA A 103 7.36 6.83 0.88
C ALA A 103 8.05 7.10 2.22
N GLN A 104 9.19 6.46 2.49
CA GLN A 104 9.96 6.72 3.71
C GLN A 104 10.45 8.17 3.78
N ALA A 105 10.89 8.75 2.66
CA ALA A 105 11.29 10.15 2.61
C ALA A 105 10.12 11.11 2.90
N GLU A 106 8.91 10.80 2.41
CA GLU A 106 7.69 11.56 2.74
C GLU A 106 7.32 11.42 4.22
N LEU A 107 7.38 10.21 4.77
CA LEU A 107 7.11 9.95 6.18
C LEU A 107 8.08 10.72 7.09
N MET A 108 9.37 10.77 6.74
CA MET A 108 10.37 11.52 7.49
C MET A 108 10.14 13.04 7.45
N LYS A 109 9.64 13.58 6.34
CA LYS A 109 9.31 15.02 6.24
C LYS A 109 8.16 15.41 7.18
N ASN A 110 7.27 14.48 7.48
CA ASN A 110 6.10 14.69 8.33
C ASN A 110 6.35 14.46 9.82
N ILE A 111 7.60 14.20 10.24
CA ILE A 111 7.98 14.13 11.66
C ILE A 111 8.31 15.54 12.16
N PRO A 112 7.44 16.18 12.98
CA PRO A 112 7.77 17.47 13.57
C PRO A 112 9.01 17.33 14.47
N GLY A 113 10.04 18.11 14.16
CA GLY A 113 11.33 18.11 14.87
C GLY A 113 12.48 17.35 14.18
N ALA A 114 12.24 16.62 13.08
CA ALA A 114 13.33 16.02 12.28
C ALA A 114 14.01 17.03 11.33
N GLN A 115 13.33 18.15 11.05
CA GLN A 115 13.88 19.29 10.33
C GLN A 115 14.39 20.31 11.36
N GLY A 116 15.61 20.15 11.85
CA GLY A 116 16.15 21.07 12.86
C GLY A 116 17.39 20.63 13.62
N VAL A 117 18.25 19.82 13.01
CA VAL A 117 19.65 19.69 13.49
C VAL A 117 20.54 20.22 12.38
N GLU A 118 20.60 21.55 12.29
CA GLU A 118 21.77 22.23 11.73
C GLU A 118 22.86 22.33 12.80
#